data_AF-A0A9D4ECI2-F1
#
_entry.id   AF-A0A9D4ECI2-F1
#
_cell.length_a   1.000
_cell.length_b   1.000
_cell.length_c   1.000
_cell.angle_alpha   90.00
_cell.angle_beta   90.00
_cell.angle_gamma   90.00
#
_symmetry.space_group_name_H-M   'P 1'
#
loop_
_entity.id
_entity.type
_entity.pdbx_description
1 polymer ?
#
loop_
_entity_poly.entity_id
_entity_poly.type
_entity_poly.pdbx_seq_one_letter_code
_entity_poly.pdbx_strand_id
1 'polypeptide(L)'
;MSGKQKGVQARIQAIVAIAVNTHCKAHWLNLANIHASDSMQTKNMMATVLTIAFAFDYSAKRLLRFYEKLETEAVGTEEMGRRTKLAMSSRSALHASIDSNSGEVFLYNKTGEDILP
;
A
#
# COMPACT_ATOMS: atom_id res chain seq x y z
N MET A 1 1.77 -10.08 5.93
CA MET A 1 0.65 -9.31 6.50
C MET A 1 -0.60 -9.43 5.63
N SER A 2 -0.85 -10.62 5.07
CA SER A 2 -2.20 -11.03 4.69
C SER A 2 -2.95 -11.38 5.99
N GLY A 3 -4.19 -10.92 6.18
CA GLY A 3 -5.08 -11.43 7.24
C GLY A 3 -5.61 -10.47 8.30
N LYS A 4 -5.20 -9.19 8.35
CA LYS A 4 -5.75 -8.24 9.36
C LYS A 4 -7.23 -7.94 9.16
N GLN A 5 -7.71 -8.01 7.93
CA GLN A 5 -9.09 -7.75 7.53
C GLN A 5 -9.54 -8.97 6.70
N LYS A 6 -10.52 -9.72 7.21
CA LYS A 6 -11.15 -10.80 6.43
C LYS A 6 -12.14 -10.18 5.45
N GLY A 7 -12.20 -10.72 4.23
CA GLY A 7 -13.18 -10.27 3.22
C GLY A 7 -12.94 -8.86 2.68
N VAL A 8 -11.69 -8.37 2.65
CA VAL A 8 -11.37 -7.04 2.05
C VAL A 8 -11.92 -6.92 0.64
N GLN A 9 -11.77 -7.98 -0.17
CA GLN A 9 -12.35 -8.04 -1.51
C GLN A 9 -13.87 -7.84 -1.49
N ALA A 10 -14.58 -8.58 -0.63
CA ALA A 10 -16.04 -8.47 -0.50
C ALA A 10 -16.48 -7.07 -0.02
N ARG A 11 -15.72 -6.44 0.88
CA ARG A 11 -16.01 -5.09 1.37
C ARG A 11 -15.78 -4.01 0.31
N ILE A 12 -14.75 -4.17 -0.51
CA ILE A 12 -14.48 -3.27 -1.64
C ILE A 12 -15.57 -3.44 -2.71
N GLN A 13 -15.92 -4.68 -3.03
CA GLN A 13 -16.97 -5.00 -4.00
C GLN A 13 -18.37 -4.54 -3.56
N ALA A 14 -18.64 -4.46 -2.25
CA ALA A 14 -19.89 -3.92 -1.73
C ALA A 14 -20.08 -2.41 -2.03
N ILE A 15 -19.00 -1.67 -2.26
CA ILE A 15 -19.04 -0.24 -2.60
C ILE A 15 -18.81 -0.04 -4.11
N VAL A 16 -17.89 -0.81 -4.69
CA VAL A 16 -17.54 -0.75 -6.12
C VAL A 16 -17.46 -2.18 -6.66
N ALA A 17 -18.54 -2.66 -7.27
CA ALA A 17 -18.71 -4.07 -7.66
C ALA A 17 -17.59 -4.62 -8.57
N ILE A 18 -17.01 -3.75 -9.41
CA ILE A 18 -15.95 -4.09 -10.37
C ILE A 18 -14.54 -4.03 -9.80
N ALA A 19 -14.36 -3.52 -8.58
CA ALA A 19 -13.03 -3.31 -8.02
C ALA A 19 -12.39 -4.63 -7.56
N VAL A 20 -11.20 -4.91 -8.09
CA VAL A 20 -10.37 -6.06 -7.71
C VAL A 20 -9.28 -5.61 -6.76
N ASN A 21 -9.27 -6.16 -5.55
CA ASN A 21 -8.21 -5.96 -4.58
C ASN A 21 -6.97 -6.72 -5.03
N THR A 22 -6.04 -6.00 -5.66
CA THR A 22 -4.73 -6.54 -6.01
C THR A 22 -3.78 -6.38 -4.82
N HIS A 23 -3.08 -7.45 -4.49
CA HIS A 23 -2.08 -7.38 -3.43
C HIS A 23 -0.87 -6.53 -3.86
N CYS A 24 -0.32 -5.76 -2.93
CA CYS A 24 0.87 -4.95 -3.19
C CYS A 24 2.08 -5.83 -3.53
N LYS A 25 2.71 -5.59 -4.70
CA LYS A 25 3.89 -6.33 -5.18
C LYS A 25 5.07 -6.28 -4.20
N ALA A 26 5.30 -5.12 -3.58
CA ALA A 26 6.34 -4.97 -2.55
C ALA A 26 6.07 -5.85 -1.32
N HIS A 27 4.80 -6.05 -0.98
CA HIS A 27 4.44 -6.93 0.12
C HIS A 27 4.79 -8.39 -0.17
N TRP A 28 4.46 -8.85 -1.37
CA TRP A 28 4.76 -10.20 -1.83
C TRP A 28 6.26 -10.45 -1.92
N LEU A 29 7.02 -9.50 -2.46
CA LEU A 29 8.48 -9.62 -2.54
C LEU A 29 9.11 -9.74 -1.14
N ASN A 30 8.71 -8.89 -0.19
CA ASN A 30 9.23 -8.98 1.17
C ASN A 30 8.89 -10.31 1.84
N LEU A 31 7.67 -10.83 1.61
CA LEU A 31 7.25 -12.12 2.14
C LEU A 31 8.04 -13.27 1.51
N ALA A 32 8.23 -13.25 0.19
CA ALA A 32 9.03 -14.21 -0.54
C ALA A 32 10.49 -14.23 -0.04
N ASN A 33 11.10 -13.06 0.14
CA ASN A 33 12.46 -12.95 0.66
C ASN A 33 12.60 -13.53 2.08
N ILE A 34 11.61 -13.34 2.95
CA ILE A 34 11.61 -13.95 4.29
C ILE A 34 11.54 -15.47 4.21
N HIS A 35 10.63 -16.00 3.37
CA HIS A 35 10.43 -17.44 3.26
C HIS A 35 11.58 -18.14 2.56
N ALA A 36 12.23 -17.49 1.59
CA ALA A 36 13.39 -18.01 0.88
C ALA A 36 14.70 -17.89 1.69
N SER A 37 14.72 -17.05 2.73
CA SER A 37 15.92 -16.87 3.55
C SER A 37 16.04 -17.97 4.61
N ASP A 38 17.16 -18.67 4.64
CA ASP A 38 17.50 -19.60 5.75
C ASP A 38 18.18 -18.90 6.93
N SER A 39 18.66 -17.67 6.72
CA SER A 39 19.28 -16.85 7.77
C SER A 39 18.27 -16.48 8.86
N MET A 40 18.58 -16.88 10.10
CA MET A 40 17.78 -16.57 11.28
C MET A 40 17.78 -15.06 11.58
N GLN A 41 18.87 -14.37 11.27
CA GLN A 41 19.02 -12.93 11.43
C GLN A 41 17.97 -12.19 10.59
N THR A 42 17.77 -12.61 9.33
CA THR A 42 16.76 -12.03 8.44
C THR A 42 15.35 -12.25 8.99
N LYS A 43 15.05 -13.48 9.46
CA LYS A 43 13.74 -13.81 10.05
C LYS A 43 13.46 -12.99 11.31
N ASN A 44 14.45 -12.87 12.20
CA ASN A 44 14.33 -12.10 13.43
C ASN A 44 14.14 -10.61 13.18
N MET A 45 14.94 -10.00 12.29
CA MET A 45 14.75 -8.60 11.93
C MET A 45 13.35 -8.34 11.39
N MET A 46 12.86 -9.20 10.48
CA MET A 46 11.52 -9.03 9.92
C MET A 46 10.42 -9.25 10.95
N ALA A 47 10.58 -10.21 11.88
CA ALA A 47 9.66 -10.38 13.00
C ALA A 47 9.59 -9.10 13.85
N THR A 48 10.72 -8.49 14.20
CA THR A 48 10.76 -7.23 14.95
C THR A 48 10.08 -6.09 14.19
N VAL A 49 10.37 -5.93 12.90
CA VAL A 49 9.73 -4.89 12.07
C VAL A 49 8.21 -5.09 12.03
N LEU A 50 7.74 -6.34 11.88
CA LEU A 50 6.32 -6.65 11.91
C LEU A 50 5.70 -6.33 13.26
N THR A 51 6.35 -6.67 14.38
CA THR A 51 5.87 -6.35 15.73
C THR A 51 5.76 -4.84 15.94
N ILE A 52 6.74 -4.06 15.49
CA ILE A 52 6.69 -2.59 15.55
C ILE A 52 5.51 -2.08 14.72
N ALA A 53 5.38 -2.55 13.48
CA ALA A 53 4.28 -2.18 12.60
C ALA A 53 2.93 -2.47 13.26
N PHE A 54 2.74 -3.66 13.85
CA PHE A 54 1.55 -4.03 14.61
C PHE A 54 1.26 -3.10 15.79
N ALA A 55 2.29 -2.69 16.53
CA ALA A 55 2.12 -1.81 17.68
C ALA A 55 1.58 -0.42 17.29
N PHE A 56 1.97 0.09 16.12
CA PHE A 56 1.41 1.32 15.55
C PHE A 56 0.01 1.10 14.98
N ASP A 57 -0.21 -0.04 14.34
CA ASP A 57 -1.47 -0.45 13.74
C ASP A 57 -2.60 -0.73 14.73
N TYR A 58 -2.26 -1.05 15.97
CA TYR A 58 -3.21 -1.31 17.05
C TYR A 58 -3.69 -0.03 17.74
N SER A 59 -2.88 1.04 17.73
CA SER A 59 -3.19 2.27 18.45
C SER A 59 -3.07 3.49 17.54
N ALA A 60 -4.22 3.97 17.07
CA ALA A 60 -4.32 5.23 16.33
C ALA A 60 -3.70 6.40 17.12
N LYS A 61 -3.82 6.41 18.45
CA LYS A 61 -3.18 7.42 19.32
C LYS A 61 -1.65 7.37 19.25
N ARG A 62 -1.07 6.16 19.22
CA ARG A 62 0.38 5.98 19.09
C ARG A 62 0.88 6.46 17.74
N LEU A 63 0.12 6.17 16.68
CA LEU A 63 0.42 6.62 15.33
C LEU A 63 0.32 8.15 15.19
N LEU A 64 -0.73 8.77 15.75
CA LEU A 64 -0.90 10.24 15.72
C LEU A 64 0.23 10.95 16.45
N ARG A 65 0.57 10.54 17.68
CA ARG A 65 1.70 11.11 18.44
C ARG A 65 3.04 10.94 17.73
N PHE A 66 3.18 9.90 16.91
CA PHE A 66 4.38 9.70 16.11
C PHE A 66 4.45 10.70 14.95
N TYR A 67 3.35 10.91 14.21
CA TYR A 67 3.29 11.93 13.18
C TYR A 67 3.49 13.35 13.72
N GLU A 68 2.84 13.70 14.85
CA GLU A 68 3.02 14.99 15.52
C GLU A 68 4.51 15.26 15.83
N LYS A 69 5.23 14.23 16.31
CA LYS A 69 6.68 14.36 16.56
C LYS A 69 7.49 14.51 15.28
N LEU A 70 7.15 13.77 14.22
CA LEU A 70 7.82 13.89 12.93
C LEU A 70 7.60 15.27 12.28
N GLU A 71 6.45 15.90 12.52
CA GLU A 71 6.16 17.26 12.04
C GLU A 71 7.01 18.33 12.75
N THR A 72 7.48 18.05 13.97
CA THR A 72 8.41 18.95 14.68
C THR A 72 9.87 18.77 14.24
N GLU A 73 10.19 17.71 13.50
CA GLU A 73 11.53 17.43 13.01
C GLU A 73 11.70 17.87 11.55
N ALA A 74 12.76 18.62 11.24
CA ALA A 74 13.02 19.14 9.89
C ALA A 74 13.18 18.03 8.84
N VAL A 75 13.81 16.91 9.21
CA VAL A 75 13.97 15.75 8.32
C VAL A 75 12.65 15.00 8.12
N GLY A 76 11.84 14.91 9.18
CA GLY A 76 10.54 14.24 9.14
C GLY A 76 9.55 14.97 8.24
N THR A 77 9.49 16.31 8.35
CA THR A 77 8.61 17.16 7.52
C THR A 77 8.98 17.09 6.03
N GLU A 78 10.26 17.12 5.69
CA GLU A 78 10.73 17.02 4.30
C GLU A 78 10.33 15.67 3.67
N GLU A 79 10.62 14.56 4.35
CA GLU A 79 10.31 13.21 3.86
C GLU A 79 8.80 12.97 3.75
N MET A 80 8.01 13.48 4.70
CA MET A 80 6.54 13.44 4.63
C MET A 80 5.99 14.23 3.45
N GLY A 81 6.57 15.40 3.16
CA GLY A 81 6.25 16.20 1.99
C GLY A 81 6.58 15.47 0.69
N ARG A 82 7.74 14.82 0.62
CA ARG A 82 8.16 14.02 -0.55
C ARG A 82 7.23 12.84 -0.78
N ARG A 83 6.84 12.10 0.27
CA ARG A 83 5.89 10.98 0.18
C ARG A 83 4.51 11.43 -0.29
N THR A 84 4.02 12.56 0.21
CA THR A 84 2.73 13.11 -0.21
C THR A 84 2.74 13.47 -1.69
N LYS A 85 3.82 14.12 -2.18
CA LYS A 85 4.00 14.43 -3.60
C LYS A 85 4.02 13.17 -4.46
N LEU A 86 4.75 12.13 -4.04
CA LEU A 86 4.77 10.85 -4.75
C LEU A 86 3.39 10.18 -4.78
N ALA A 87 2.67 10.16 -3.67
CA ALA A 87 1.33 9.59 -3.61
C ALA A 87 0.34 10.34 -4.53
N MET A 88 0.44 11.67 -4.60
CA MET A 88 -0.35 12.49 -5.54
C MET A 88 0.02 12.22 -7.00
N SER A 89 1.32 12.09 -7.31
CA SER A 89 1.81 11.77 -8.65
C SER A 89 1.33 10.39 -9.10
N SER A 90 1.37 9.39 -8.23
CA SER A 90 0.90 8.05 -8.53
C SER A 90 -0.63 7.99 -8.72
N ARG A 91 -1.40 8.79 -7.98
CA ARG A 91 -2.86 8.89 -8.16
C ARG A 91 -3.25 9.58 -9.48
N SER A 92 -2.47 10.58 -9.91
CA SER A 92 -2.75 11.32 -11.16
C SER A 92 -2.22 10.63 -12.42
N ALA A 93 -1.49 9.51 -12.28
CA ALA A 93 -1.09 8.62 -13.36
C ALA A 93 -2.12 7.52 -13.68
N LEU A 94 -3.13 7.31 -12.82
CA LEU A 94 -4.23 6.38 -13.06
C LEU A 94 -5.46 7.15 -13.55
N HIS A 95 -5.68 7.20 -14.87
CA HIS A 95 -6.96 7.61 -15.43
C HIS A 95 -7.83 6.36 -15.61
N ALA A 96 -8.98 6.34 -14.94
CA ALA A 96 -10.03 5.36 -15.20
C ALA A 96 -10.98 5.94 -16.23
N SER A 97 -11.10 5.31 -17.40
CA SER A 97 -12.18 5.59 -18.35
C SER A 97 -13.18 4.45 -18.29
N ILE A 98 -14.47 4.78 -18.19
CA ILE A 98 -15.56 3.81 -18.28
C ILE A 98 -15.97 3.77 -19.74
N ASP A 99 -15.78 2.62 -20.41
CA ASP A 99 -16.33 2.45 -21.76
C ASP A 99 -17.86 2.39 -21.66
N SER A 100 -18.52 3.32 -22.34
CA SER A 100 -19.97 3.53 -22.28
C SER A 100 -20.76 2.37 -22.91
N ASN A 101 -20.11 1.52 -23.72
CA ASN A 101 -20.76 0.41 -24.43
C ASN A 101 -20.59 -0.94 -23.73
N SER A 102 -19.49 -1.18 -23.00
CA SER A 102 -19.22 -2.46 -22.33
C SER A 102 -19.32 -2.41 -20.80
N GLY A 103 -19.31 -1.20 -20.22
CA GLY A 103 -19.26 -1.02 -18.76
C GLY A 103 -17.92 -1.44 -18.14
N GLU A 104 -16.91 -1.76 -18.95
CA GLU A 104 -15.59 -2.13 -18.47
C GLU A 104 -14.76 -0.89 -18.09
N VAL A 105 -14.08 -0.98 -16.94
CA VAL A 105 -13.15 0.06 -16.48
C VAL A 105 -11.75 -0.31 -16.89
N PHE A 106 -11.18 0.52 -17.74
CA PHE A 106 -9.80 0.40 -18.17
C PHE A 106 -8.93 1.40 -17.41
N LEU A 107 -7.83 0.89 -16.84
CA LEU A 107 -6.82 1.69 -16.16
C LEU A 107 -5.67 1.94 -17.14
N TYR A 108 -5.55 3.17 -17.63
CA TYR A 108 -4.45 3.56 -18.51
C TYR A 108 -3.47 4.48 -17.80
N ASN A 109 -2.19 4.31 -18.09
CA ASN A 109 -1.16 5.30 -17.76
C ASN A 109 -1.24 6.46 -18.76
N LYS A 110 -0.89 7.69 -18.36
CA LYS A 110 -0.90 8.90 -19.21
C LYS A 110 -0.05 8.80 -20.50
N THR A 111 0.77 7.77 -20.63
CA THR A 111 1.59 7.49 -21.81
C THR A 111 0.91 6.61 -22.86
N GLY A 112 -0.35 6.17 -22.64
CA GLY A 112 -1.11 5.42 -23.65
C GLY A 112 -0.59 4.01 -23.94
N GLU A 113 0.32 3.49 -23.10
CA GLU A 113 0.76 2.11 -23.19
C GLU A 113 -0.15 1.24 -22.32
N ASP A 114 -0.86 0.33 -22.99
CA ASP A 114 -1.60 -0.76 -22.39
C ASP A 114 -0.65 -1.59 -21.52
N ILE A 115 -0.86 -1.59 -20.21
CA ILE A 115 -0.13 -2.48 -19.31
C ILE A 115 -0.92 -3.78 -19.22
N LEU A 116 -0.78 -4.65 -20.23
CA LEU A 116 -1.14 -6.07 -20.20
C LEU A 116 -0.10 -6.82 -21.07
N PRO A 117 0.24 -8.08 -20.75
CA PRO A 117 -0.69 -9.14 -20.40
C PRO A 117 -0.90 -9.43 -18.91
#